data_AF-A0A6G1JNY0-F1
#
_entry.id   AF-A0A6G1JNY0-F1
#
_cell.length_a   1.000
_cell.length_b   1.000
_cell.length_c   1.000
_cell.angle_alpha   90.00
_cell.angle_beta   90.00
_cell.angle_gamma   90.00
#
_symmetry.space_group_name_H-M   'P 1'
#
loop_
_entity.id
_entity.type
_entity.pdbx_description
1 polymer ?
#
loop_
_entity_poly.entity_id
_entity_poly.type
_entity_poly.pdbx_seq_one_letter_code
_entity_poly.pdbx_strand_id
1 'polypeptide(L)'
;MWPGFSDRFVYNRNLRARSIIRSVARWIVEAHALESAGMPANCFKLFLDGGPTPEKSAEIFQIAHRDAAWQLTLDKAYSSGHLPTPTFSEWRRNNCYHFEAFPRLLSDMVRGTSSLIECNFDCGELMDVDAGLEEHRGWSAKDWHKAWELHNPSRFESAPPLPSWEELLGENVLLWLSSSV
;
A
#
# COMPACT_ATOMS: atom_id res chain seq x y z
N MET A 1 -27.97 35.61 -16.40
CA MET A 1 -27.64 34.42 -17.20
C MET A 1 -26.15 34.51 -17.52
N TRP A 2 -25.32 33.85 -16.73
CA TRP A 2 -23.85 33.82 -16.91
C TRP A 2 -23.47 32.45 -17.48
N PRO A 3 -22.64 32.37 -18.54
CA PRO A 3 -22.29 31.10 -19.15
C PRO A 3 -21.39 30.30 -18.22
N GLY A 4 -21.68 29.01 -18.12
CA GLY A 4 -21.10 28.06 -17.20
C GLY A 4 -19.58 27.96 -17.27
N PHE A 5 -18.96 28.06 -16.10
CA PHE A 5 -17.68 27.42 -15.82
C PHE A 5 -17.91 25.91 -15.72
N SER A 6 -17.93 25.21 -16.85
CA SER A 6 -17.71 23.75 -16.88
C SER A 6 -16.68 23.44 -17.96
N ASP A 7 -15.88 22.40 -17.70
CA ASP A 7 -15.02 21.69 -18.65
C ASP A 7 -13.57 22.17 -18.84
N ARG A 8 -12.89 22.63 -17.78
CA ARG A 8 -11.41 22.74 -17.81
C ARG A 8 -10.63 21.97 -16.76
N PHE A 9 -11.28 21.10 -16.00
CA PHE A 9 -10.58 20.06 -15.24
C PHE A 9 -11.12 18.69 -15.69
N VAL A 10 -10.56 18.17 -16.78
CA VAL A 10 -10.54 16.72 -16.97
C VAL A 10 -9.66 16.21 -15.83
N TYR A 11 -10.27 15.94 -14.67
CA TYR A 11 -9.62 15.33 -13.53
C TYR A 11 -8.90 14.09 -14.04
N ASN A 12 -7.59 14.07 -13.92
CA ASN A 12 -6.80 12.90 -14.28
C ASN A 12 -7.19 11.78 -13.31
N ARG A 13 -8.13 10.90 -13.71
CA ARG A 13 -8.74 9.83 -12.90
C ARG A 13 -7.76 8.70 -12.56
N ASN A 14 -6.54 8.78 -13.07
CA ASN A 14 -5.50 7.77 -12.92
C ASN A 14 -4.64 8.05 -11.69
N LEU A 15 -4.87 7.25 -10.64
CA LEU A 15 -4.02 7.24 -9.46
C LEU A 15 -2.77 6.40 -9.74
N ARG A 16 -1.59 6.95 -9.45
CA ARG A 16 -0.34 6.16 -9.59
C ARG A 16 -0.32 5.10 -8.50
N ALA A 17 -0.06 3.84 -8.89
CA ALA A 17 0.01 2.71 -7.97
C ALA A 17 0.94 3.00 -6.77
N ARG A 18 2.15 3.52 -7.04
CA ARG A 18 3.11 3.94 -6.00
C ARG A 18 2.54 4.90 -4.96
N SER A 19 1.63 5.79 -5.36
CA SER A 19 1.06 6.79 -4.47
C SER A 19 0.01 6.15 -3.55
N ILE A 20 -0.78 5.23 -4.10
CA ILE A 20 -1.78 4.47 -3.34
C ILE A 20 -1.07 3.58 -2.32
N ILE A 21 -0.11 2.77 -2.77
CA ILE A 21 0.62 1.84 -1.92
C ILE A 21 1.35 2.56 -0.80
N ARG A 22 2.03 3.68 -1.10
CA ARG A 22 2.72 4.44 -0.06
C ARG A 22 1.76 5.02 0.99
N SER A 23 0.52 5.32 0.60
CA SER A 23 -0.51 5.79 1.54
C SER A 23 -1.02 4.64 2.40
N VAL A 24 -1.35 3.49 1.79
CA VAL A 24 -1.80 2.28 2.50
C VAL A 24 -0.71 1.76 3.44
N ALA A 25 0.53 1.65 2.96
CA ALA A 25 1.68 1.25 3.77
C ALA A 25 1.88 2.16 4.97
N ARG A 26 1.66 3.48 4.81
CA ARG A 26 1.71 4.43 5.91
C ARG A 26 0.61 4.15 6.92
N TRP A 27 -0.64 3.99 6.50
CA TRP A 27 -1.75 3.68 7.42
C TRP A 27 -1.49 2.39 8.22
N ILE A 28 -1.02 1.34 7.54
CA ILE A 28 -0.68 0.05 8.16
C ILE A 28 0.41 0.23 9.22
N VAL A 29 1.49 0.93 8.89
CA VAL A 29 2.64 1.12 9.78
C VAL A 29 2.32 2.08 10.93
N GLU A 30 1.60 3.15 10.67
CA GLU A 30 1.18 4.10 11.71
C GLU A 30 0.19 3.45 12.68
N ALA A 31 -0.80 2.69 12.18
CA ALA A 31 -1.69 1.90 13.02
C ALA A 31 -0.89 0.98 13.95
N HIS A 32 0.07 0.23 13.39
CA HIS A 32 0.94 -0.65 14.17
C HIS A 32 1.75 0.09 15.25
N ALA A 33 2.14 1.34 15.01
CA ALA A 33 2.92 2.14 15.94
C ALA A 33 2.08 2.70 17.11
N LEU A 34 0.75 2.74 17.02
CA LEU A 34 -0.12 3.40 18.01
C LEU A 34 0.06 2.86 19.42
N GLU A 35 0.07 1.53 19.59
CA GLU A 35 0.24 0.92 20.92
C GLU A 35 1.58 1.33 21.55
N SER A 36 2.66 1.29 20.76
CA SER A 36 3.99 1.72 21.21
C SER A 36 4.08 3.23 21.50
N ALA A 37 3.19 4.03 20.91
CA ALA A 37 3.07 5.47 21.16
C ALA A 37 2.20 5.80 22.39
N GLY A 38 1.70 4.80 23.12
CA GLY A 38 0.93 4.97 24.36
C GLY A 38 -0.57 4.80 24.20
N MET A 39 -1.06 4.38 23.03
CA MET A 39 -2.45 3.98 22.86
C MET A 39 -2.71 2.65 23.57
N PRO A 40 -3.80 2.50 24.35
CA PRO A 40 -4.13 1.22 24.98
C PRO A 40 -4.32 0.09 23.96
N ALA A 41 -3.89 -1.12 24.32
CA ALA A 41 -4.10 -2.28 23.47
C ALA A 41 -5.60 -2.51 23.20
N ASN A 42 -5.92 -2.95 21.98
CA ASN A 42 -7.29 -3.23 21.51
C ASN A 42 -8.26 -2.03 21.46
N CYS A 43 -7.81 -0.78 21.68
CA CYS A 43 -8.72 0.38 21.56
C CYS A 43 -8.76 0.99 20.16
N PHE A 44 -7.99 0.46 19.22
CA PHE A 44 -7.97 0.87 17.82
C PHE A 44 -7.87 -0.36 16.92
N LYS A 45 -8.55 -0.29 15.77
CA LYS A 45 -8.48 -1.27 14.71
C LYS A 45 -8.57 -0.55 13.37
N LEU A 46 -7.69 -0.90 12.43
CA LEU A 46 -7.73 -0.40 11.06
C LEU A 46 -8.51 -1.40 10.19
N PHE A 47 -9.63 -0.95 9.64
CA PHE A 47 -10.40 -1.73 8.68
C PHE A 47 -10.28 -1.11 7.29
N LEU A 48 -9.76 -1.89 6.34
CA LEU A 48 -9.63 -1.50 4.95
C LEU A 48 -10.84 -2.05 4.19
N ASP A 49 -11.80 -1.16 3.94
CA ASP A 49 -13.03 -1.49 3.21
C ASP A 49 -12.81 -1.33 1.70
N GLY A 50 -13.03 -2.41 0.95
CA GLY A 50 -12.97 -2.43 -0.50
C GLY A 50 -14.33 -2.27 -1.19
N GLY A 51 -15.43 -2.15 -0.44
CA GLY A 51 -16.75 -1.94 -0.99
C GLY A 51 -16.86 -0.60 -1.76
N PRO A 52 -17.70 -0.51 -2.81
CA PRO A 52 -18.53 -1.56 -3.39
C PRO A 52 -17.79 -2.44 -4.43
N THR A 53 -16.50 -2.21 -4.66
CA THR A 53 -15.70 -2.93 -5.68
C THR A 53 -14.50 -3.63 -5.06
N PRO A 54 -14.70 -4.69 -4.26
CA PRO A 54 -13.63 -5.38 -3.54
C PRO A 54 -12.57 -5.95 -4.48
N GLU A 55 -12.92 -6.28 -5.72
CA GLU A 55 -11.99 -6.79 -6.74
C GLU A 55 -10.94 -5.74 -7.13
N LYS A 56 -11.34 -4.46 -7.24
CA LYS A 56 -10.39 -3.37 -7.52
C LYS A 56 -9.44 -3.12 -6.34
N SER A 57 -9.92 -3.32 -5.12
CA SER A 57 -9.10 -3.22 -3.91
C SER A 57 -8.10 -4.37 -3.85
N ALA A 58 -8.53 -5.59 -4.20
CA ALA A 58 -7.65 -6.75 -4.35
C ALA A 58 -6.56 -6.48 -5.40
N GLU A 59 -6.88 -5.94 -6.58
CA GLU A 59 -5.88 -5.57 -7.61
C GLU A 59 -4.82 -4.59 -7.09
N ILE A 60 -5.21 -3.60 -6.28
CA ILE A 60 -4.27 -2.67 -5.64
C ILE A 60 -3.38 -3.42 -4.65
N PHE A 61 -3.97 -4.31 -3.85
CA PHE A 61 -3.23 -5.09 -2.86
C PHE A 61 -2.24 -6.06 -3.50
N GLN A 62 -2.55 -6.66 -4.65
CA GLN A 62 -1.58 -7.46 -5.40
C GLN A 62 -0.29 -6.68 -5.71
N ILE A 63 -0.40 -5.38 -6.01
CA ILE A 63 0.80 -4.54 -6.20
C ILE A 63 1.47 -4.22 -4.87
N ALA A 64 0.72 -4.06 -3.78
CA ALA A 64 1.31 -3.93 -2.44
C ALA A 64 2.14 -5.18 -2.06
N HIS A 65 1.67 -6.40 -2.37
CA HIS A 65 2.42 -7.64 -2.18
C HIS A 65 3.69 -7.67 -3.02
N ARG A 66 3.55 -7.33 -4.30
CA ARG A 66 4.69 -7.25 -5.20
C ARG A 66 5.74 -6.28 -4.69
N ASP A 67 5.34 -5.10 -4.21
CA ASP A 67 6.26 -4.11 -3.64
C ASP A 67 6.90 -4.55 -2.32
N ALA A 68 6.13 -5.19 -1.43
CA ALA A 68 6.65 -5.76 -0.19
C ALA A 68 7.68 -6.87 -0.47
N ALA A 69 7.37 -7.77 -1.40
CA ALA A 69 8.27 -8.81 -1.85
C ALA A 69 9.52 -8.23 -2.52
N TRP A 70 9.36 -7.19 -3.34
CA TRP A 70 10.49 -6.50 -3.98
C TRP A 70 11.42 -5.88 -2.94
N GLN A 71 10.87 -5.23 -1.91
CA GLN A 71 11.64 -4.68 -0.80
C GLN A 71 12.41 -5.80 -0.06
N LEU A 72 11.73 -6.89 0.33
CA LEU A 72 12.36 -8.04 1.01
C LEU A 72 13.45 -8.71 0.18
N THR A 73 13.22 -8.85 -1.13
CA THR A 73 14.19 -9.46 -2.05
C THR A 73 15.43 -8.60 -2.18
N LEU A 74 15.24 -7.28 -2.27
CA LEU A 74 16.34 -6.32 -2.31
C LEU A 74 17.10 -6.26 -0.98
N ASP A 75 16.41 -6.29 0.16
CA ASP A 75 17.01 -6.44 1.49
C ASP A 75 17.84 -7.74 1.59
N LYS A 76 17.31 -8.85 1.05
CA LYS A 76 18.03 -10.12 0.98
C LYS A 76 19.25 -10.06 0.07
N ALA A 77 19.16 -9.36 -1.07
CA ALA A 77 20.28 -9.16 -1.97
C ALA A 77 21.44 -8.39 -1.31
N TYR A 78 21.13 -7.35 -0.54
CA TYR A 78 22.14 -6.61 0.24
C TYR A 78 22.75 -7.44 1.37
N SER A 79 21.92 -8.11 2.17
CA SER A 79 22.40 -8.91 3.32
C SER A 79 23.17 -10.16 2.91
N SER A 80 22.87 -10.73 1.74
CA SER A 80 23.58 -11.91 1.19
C SER A 80 24.84 -11.55 0.41
N GLY A 81 25.18 -10.26 0.28
CA GLY A 81 26.36 -9.79 -0.45
C GLY A 81 26.26 -9.84 -1.97
N HIS A 82 25.08 -10.09 -2.54
CA HIS A 82 24.85 -9.99 -3.99
C HIS A 82 24.92 -8.53 -4.48
N LEU A 83 24.62 -7.58 -3.59
CA LEU A 83 24.74 -6.15 -3.80
C LEU A 83 25.59 -5.51 -2.70
N PRO A 84 26.31 -4.41 -2.99
CA PRO A 84 26.95 -3.62 -1.95
C PRO A 84 25.92 -3.09 -0.94
N THR A 85 26.21 -3.22 0.35
CA THR A 85 25.32 -2.74 1.40
C THR A 85 25.16 -1.22 1.32
N PRO A 86 23.93 -0.70 1.17
CA PRO A 86 23.70 0.74 1.11
C PRO A 86 23.80 1.35 2.50
N THR A 87 24.11 2.63 2.57
CA THR A 87 23.85 3.40 3.80
C THR A 87 22.35 3.46 4.07
N PHE A 88 21.95 3.63 5.33
CA PHE A 88 20.54 3.84 5.68
C PHE A 88 19.90 5.00 4.92
N SER A 89 20.68 6.05 4.62
CA SER A 89 20.22 7.21 3.88
C SER A 89 19.95 6.89 2.39
N GLU A 90 20.78 6.06 1.77
CA GLU A 90 20.57 5.59 0.39
C GLU A 90 19.40 4.62 0.32
N TRP A 91 19.28 3.73 1.31
CA TRP A 91 18.19 2.78 1.39
C TRP A 91 16.82 3.46 1.45
N ARG A 92 16.65 4.42 2.37
CA ARG A 92 15.39 5.17 2.50
C ARG A 92 15.04 6.06 1.30
N ARG A 93 16.01 6.40 0.45
CA ARG A 93 15.76 7.14 -0.79
C ARG A 93 15.46 6.22 -1.97
N ASN A 94 15.62 4.91 -1.81
CA ASN A 94 15.26 3.95 -2.84
C ASN A 94 13.74 3.91 -2.98
N ASN A 95 13.24 4.02 -4.21
CA ASN A 95 11.81 3.93 -4.49
C ASN A 95 11.18 2.59 -4.08
N CYS A 96 11.98 1.52 -3.98
CA CYS A 96 11.52 0.21 -3.50
C CYS A 96 11.29 0.17 -1.98
N TYR A 97 11.78 1.17 -1.24
CA TYR A 97 11.60 1.26 0.20
C TYR A 97 10.29 1.99 0.52
N HIS A 98 9.40 1.30 1.24
CA HIS A 98 8.19 1.90 1.81
C HIS A 98 8.39 2.22 3.29
N PHE A 99 8.46 1.18 4.11
CA PHE A 99 8.72 1.24 5.55
C PHE A 99 9.34 -0.10 5.98
N GLU A 100 10.17 -0.07 7.02
CA GLU A 100 10.81 -1.27 7.56
C GLU A 100 9.81 -2.35 8.00
N ALA A 101 8.75 -1.95 8.72
CA ALA A 101 7.74 -2.89 9.20
C ALA A 101 6.73 -3.33 8.11
N PHE A 102 6.66 -2.64 6.98
CA PHE A 102 5.58 -2.82 6.00
C PHE A 102 5.51 -4.25 5.43
N PRO A 103 6.61 -4.87 4.93
CA PRO A 103 6.50 -6.22 4.38
C PRO A 103 6.04 -7.27 5.38
N ARG A 104 6.48 -7.17 6.63
CA ARG A 104 6.05 -8.07 7.71
C ARG A 104 4.56 -7.88 8.02
N LEU A 105 4.12 -6.63 8.23
CA LEU A 105 2.72 -6.34 8.56
C LEU A 105 1.77 -6.77 7.44
N LEU A 106 2.16 -6.55 6.19
CA LEU A 106 1.39 -7.00 5.04
C LEU A 106 1.34 -8.55 4.98
N SER A 107 2.41 -9.23 5.36
CA SER A 107 2.43 -10.70 5.45
C SER A 107 1.51 -11.22 6.55
N ASP A 108 1.44 -10.54 7.69
CA ASP A 108 0.55 -10.89 8.80
C ASP A 108 -0.93 -10.73 8.41
N MET A 109 -1.25 -9.74 7.55
CA MET A 109 -2.59 -9.58 6.98
C MET A 109 -2.98 -10.75 6.08
N VAL A 110 -2.09 -11.16 5.16
CA VAL A 110 -2.33 -12.31 4.25
C VAL A 110 -2.56 -13.61 5.02
N ARG A 111 -1.78 -13.82 6.08
CA ARG A 111 -1.88 -15.01 6.93
C ARG A 111 -3.09 -14.99 7.87
N GLY A 112 -3.80 -13.87 7.95
CA GLY A 112 -4.89 -13.68 8.93
C GLY A 112 -4.41 -13.67 10.38
N THR A 113 -3.12 -13.36 10.62
CA THR A 113 -2.53 -13.30 11.97
C THR A 113 -2.47 -11.89 12.53
N SER A 114 -2.82 -10.88 11.72
CA SER A 114 -2.97 -9.50 12.16
C SER A 114 -4.22 -9.35 13.03
N SER A 115 -4.05 -8.93 14.29
CA SER A 115 -5.16 -8.56 15.19
C SER A 115 -5.61 -7.11 15.05
N LEU A 116 -4.77 -6.26 14.46
CA LEU A 116 -4.94 -4.81 14.42
C LEU A 116 -5.51 -4.30 13.09
N ILE A 117 -5.23 -5.00 12.00
CA ILE A 117 -5.53 -4.59 10.63
C ILE A 117 -6.32 -5.70 9.94
N GLU A 118 -7.47 -5.34 9.37
CA GLU A 118 -8.36 -6.24 8.63
C GLU A 118 -8.76 -5.65 7.27
N CYS A 119 -9.09 -6.53 6.32
CA CYS A 119 -9.60 -6.20 4.99
C CYS A 119 -10.85 -7.06 4.70
N ASN A 120 -11.79 -6.56 3.91
CA ASN A 120 -12.98 -7.33 3.45
C ASN A 120 -12.88 -7.77 1.98
N PHE A 121 -11.69 -7.72 1.42
CA PHE A 121 -11.37 -8.15 0.06
C PHE A 121 -10.20 -9.13 0.11
N ASP A 122 -9.93 -9.79 -1.02
CA ASP A 122 -8.80 -10.69 -1.13
C ASP A 122 -7.48 -9.91 -0.99
N CYS A 123 -6.80 -10.17 0.12
CA CYS A 123 -5.49 -9.62 0.41
C CYS A 123 -4.36 -10.41 -0.30
N GLY A 124 -4.65 -11.35 -1.20
CA GLY A 124 -3.67 -11.95 -2.12
C GLY A 124 -2.72 -12.97 -1.50
N GLU A 125 -1.62 -13.27 -2.22
CA GLU A 125 -0.66 -14.32 -1.86
C GLU A 125 0.75 -13.77 -1.59
N LEU A 126 1.50 -14.47 -0.74
CA LEU A 126 2.90 -14.15 -0.47
C LEU A 126 3.77 -14.62 -1.63
N MET A 127 4.59 -13.71 -2.17
CA MET A 127 5.59 -14.06 -3.18
C MET A 127 6.81 -14.73 -2.53
N ASP A 128 7.42 -15.66 -3.26
CA ASP A 128 8.65 -16.32 -2.86
C ASP A 128 9.85 -15.38 -3.06
N VAL A 129 10.38 -14.88 -1.94
CA VAL A 129 11.55 -13.98 -1.90
C VAL A 129 12.82 -14.67 -2.40
N ASP A 130 12.92 -15.99 -2.23
CA ASP A 130 14.12 -16.74 -2.61
C ASP A 130 14.14 -17.00 -4.11
N ALA A 131 12.98 -17.37 -4.67
CA ALA A 131 12.80 -17.42 -6.11
C ALA A 131 13.06 -16.05 -6.75
N GLY A 132 12.52 -14.97 -6.16
CA GLY A 132 12.75 -13.61 -6.61
C GLY A 132 14.22 -13.20 -6.56
N LEU A 133 14.97 -13.57 -5.51
CA LEU A 133 16.39 -13.25 -5.43
C LEU A 133 17.18 -13.96 -6.54
N GLU A 134 16.84 -15.21 -6.82
CA GLU A 134 17.56 -16.02 -7.78
C GLU A 134 17.29 -15.60 -9.23
N GLU A 135 16.03 -15.25 -9.55
CA GLU A 135 15.64 -14.68 -10.84
C GLU A 135 16.45 -13.41 -11.17
N HIS A 136 16.75 -12.62 -10.14
CA HIS A 136 17.40 -11.31 -10.26
C HIS A 136 18.88 -11.35 -9.86
N ARG A 137 19.49 -12.54 -9.81
CA ARG A 137 20.91 -12.70 -9.47
C ARG A 137 21.79 -11.92 -10.45
N GLY A 138 22.72 -11.15 -9.90
CA GLY A 138 23.67 -10.35 -10.68
C GLY A 138 23.13 -9.00 -11.17
N TRP A 139 21.87 -8.68 -10.88
CA TRP A 139 21.33 -7.34 -11.14
C TRP A 139 22.06 -6.29 -10.30
N SER A 140 22.29 -5.11 -10.89
CA SER A 140 22.74 -3.94 -10.15
C SER A 140 21.59 -3.27 -9.41
N ALA A 141 21.88 -2.46 -8.40
CA ALA A 141 20.86 -1.66 -7.71
C ALA A 141 20.04 -0.76 -8.66
N LYS A 142 20.63 -0.35 -9.80
CA LYS A 142 19.96 0.42 -10.85
C LYS A 142 18.94 -0.42 -11.62
N ASP A 143 19.23 -1.70 -11.86
CA ASP A 143 18.32 -2.61 -12.56
C ASP A 143 17.09 -2.88 -11.69
N TRP A 144 17.29 -3.16 -10.39
CA TRP A 144 16.22 -3.26 -9.39
C TRP A 144 15.30 -2.05 -9.39
N HIS A 145 15.89 -0.83 -9.40
CA HIS A 145 15.13 0.41 -9.43
C HIS A 145 14.29 0.56 -10.70
N LYS A 146 14.90 0.32 -11.86
CA LYS A 146 14.22 0.44 -13.15
C LYS A 146 13.07 -0.56 -13.29
N ALA A 147 13.28 -1.80 -12.86
CA ALA A 147 12.24 -2.83 -12.89
C ALA A 147 11.10 -2.53 -11.90
N TRP A 148 11.42 -1.94 -10.74
CA TRP A 148 10.39 -1.47 -9.83
C TRP A 148 9.51 -0.39 -10.50
N GLU A 149 10.09 0.59 -11.19
CA GLU A 149 9.37 1.68 -11.86
C GLU A 149 8.51 1.22 -13.04
N LEU A 150 8.95 0.21 -13.78
CA LEU A 150 8.28 -0.30 -14.99
C LEU A 150 7.15 -1.30 -14.70
N HIS A 151 6.73 -1.42 -13.45
CA HIS A 151 5.71 -2.38 -13.06
C HIS A 151 4.34 -2.09 -13.68
N ASN A 152 3.57 -3.15 -13.88
CA ASN A 152 2.25 -3.08 -14.47
C ASN A 152 1.21 -3.77 -13.56
N PRO A 153 0.06 -3.14 -13.28
CA PRO A 153 -0.32 -1.76 -13.63
C PRO A 153 0.46 -0.71 -12.84
N SER A 154 0.89 0.36 -13.51
CA SER A 154 1.49 1.54 -12.86
C SER A 154 0.44 2.57 -12.42
N ARG A 155 -0.82 2.38 -12.84
CA ARG A 155 -1.93 3.31 -12.64
C ARG A 155 -3.24 2.54 -12.46
N PHE A 156 -4.11 3.08 -11.62
CA PHE A 156 -5.45 2.56 -11.37
C PHE A 156 -6.50 3.62 -11.70
N GLU A 157 -7.61 3.17 -12.28
CA GLU A 157 -8.79 4.00 -12.54
C GLU A 157 -9.79 3.88 -11.39
N SER A 158 -10.13 5.02 -10.80
CA SER A 158 -11.26 5.11 -9.87
C SER A 158 -12.59 5.00 -10.61
N ALA A 159 -13.57 4.31 -10.01
CA ALA A 159 -14.93 4.30 -10.54
C ALA A 159 -15.57 5.70 -10.35
N PRO A 160 -16.15 6.32 -11.40
CA PRO A 160 -16.87 7.57 -11.24
C PRO A 160 -18.30 7.34 -10.72
N PRO A 161 -18.92 8.34 -10.07
CA PRO A 161 -18.27 9.54 -9.54
C PRO A 161 -17.46 9.19 -8.28
N LEU A 162 -16.32 9.86 -8.09
CA LEU A 162 -15.71 9.88 -6.76
C LEU A 162 -16.70 10.58 -5.81
N PRO A 163 -16.88 10.09 -4.58
CA PRO A 163 -17.67 10.79 -3.60
C PRO A 163 -17.12 12.22 -3.45
N SER A 164 -18.03 13.18 -3.45
CA SER A 164 -17.74 14.55 -3.08
C SER A 164 -17.12 14.61 -1.69
N TRP A 165 -16.41 15.70 -1.41
CA TRP A 165 -15.89 15.93 -0.06
C TRP A 165 -17.00 15.92 1.01
N GLU A 166 -18.19 16.38 0.65
CA GLU A 166 -19.37 16.37 1.53
C GLU A 166 -19.86 14.94 1.82
N GLU A 167 -19.87 14.05 0.83
CA GLU A 167 -20.20 12.64 0.99
C GLU A 167 -19.17 11.92 1.88
N LEU A 168 -17.87 12.16 1.66
CA LEU A 168 -16.79 11.61 2.50
C LEU A 168 -16.88 12.09 3.96
N LEU A 169 -17.26 13.34 4.19
CA LEU A 169 -17.48 13.85 5.55
C LEU A 169 -18.75 13.26 6.18
N GLY A 170 -19.82 13.10 5.40
CA GLY A 170 -21.07 12.51 5.86
C GLY A 170 -20.93 11.07 6.34
N GLU A 171 -20.17 10.23 5.61
CA GLU A 171 -19.87 8.85 6.00
C GLU A 171 -19.14 8.76 7.35
N ASN A 172 -18.19 9.66 7.59
CA ASN A 172 -17.43 9.71 8.84
C ASN A 172 -18.26 10.15 10.05
N VAL A 173 -19.38 10.87 9.85
CA VAL A 173 -20.26 11.34 10.93
C VAL A 173 -21.39 10.35 11.20
N LEU A 174 -21.93 9.68 10.18
CA LEU A 174 -23.10 8.81 10.31
C LEU A 174 -22.78 7.39 10.83
N LEU A 175 -21.57 6.88 10.60
CA LEU A 175 -21.15 5.57 11.15
C LEU A 175 -21.04 5.55 12.70
N TRP A 176 -20.92 6.73 13.33
CA TRP A 176 -20.97 6.85 14.80
C TRP A 176 -22.39 6.79 15.38
N LEU A 177 -23.43 7.08 14.57
CA LEU A 177 -24.82 7.12 15.05
C LEU A 177 -25.57 5.79 14.83
N SER A 178 -25.12 4.95 13.90
CA SER A 178 -25.74 3.63 13.63
C SER A 178 -25.19 2.49 14.49
N SER A 179 -24.08 2.69 15.20
CA SER A 179 -23.50 1.70 16.14
C SER A 179 -24.01 1.87 17.58
N SER A 180 -25.02 2.73 17.80
CA SER A 180 -25.66 2.97 19.09
C SER A 180 -27.13 2.53 19.05
N VAL A 181 -27.39 1.24 18.86
CA VAL A 181 -28.67 0.58 19.20
C VAL A 181 -28.39 -0.79 19.80
#